data_AF-M6BU63-F1
#
_entry.id   AF-M6BU63-F1
#
_cell.length_a   1.000
_cell.length_b   1.000
_cell.length_c   1.000
_cell.angle_alpha   90.00
_cell.angle_beta   90.00
_cell.angle_gamma   90.00
#
_symmetry.space_group_name_H-M   'P 1'
#
loop_
_entity.id
_entity.type
_entity.pdbx_description
1 polymer ?
#
loop_
_entity_poly.entity_id
_entity_poly.type
_entity_poly.pdbx_seq_one_letter_code
_entity_poly.pdbx_strand_id
1 'polypeptide(L)'
;MNRSLLRSGQKRLDMRKMGRLFKSMKKSFTASVWQEEKMYVAQCLEVDVASQGETEQEALSNLQEALELHFENPVATLLPEIKKIQAEVSVA
;
A
#
# COMPACT_ATOMS: atom_id res chain seq x y z
N MET A 1 -13.20 -25.47 -51.17
CA MET A 1 -14.00 -25.36 -49.93
C MET A 1 -13.06 -25.60 -48.76
N ASN A 2 -12.40 -24.58 -48.17
CA ASN A 2 -12.88 -23.67 -47.11
C ASN A 2 -13.57 -24.43 -45.97
N ARG A 3 -13.23 -24.36 -44.67
CA ARG A 3 -12.35 -23.49 -43.86
C ARG A 3 -12.05 -24.27 -42.55
N SER A 4 -10.82 -24.72 -42.30
CA SER A 4 -10.44 -25.19 -40.95
C SER A 4 -9.77 -24.06 -40.17
N LEU A 5 -10.67 -23.32 -39.54
CA LEU A 5 -10.52 -22.38 -38.44
C LEU A 5 -9.18 -22.38 -37.69
N LEU A 6 -8.62 -21.16 -37.63
CA LEU A 6 -7.95 -20.58 -36.46
C LEU A 6 -6.61 -21.21 -36.05
N ARG A 7 -5.61 -21.05 -36.91
CA ARG A 7 -4.25 -20.74 -36.45
C ARG A 7 -4.22 -19.32 -35.90
N SER A 8 -4.62 -19.12 -34.65
CA SER A 8 -4.31 -17.90 -33.91
C SER A 8 -3.78 -18.32 -32.55
N GLY A 9 -2.48 -18.08 -32.35
CA GLY A 9 -1.73 -18.44 -31.15
C GLY A 9 -2.18 -17.69 -29.91
N GLN A 10 -3.37 -18.00 -29.40
CA GLN A 10 -3.71 -17.72 -28.02
C GLN A 10 -2.95 -18.74 -27.17
N LYS A 11 -1.73 -18.38 -26.74
CA LYS A 11 -1.07 -19.07 -25.63
C LYS A 11 -2.06 -19.09 -24.48
N ARG A 12 -2.63 -20.25 -24.20
CA ARG A 12 -3.50 -20.50 -23.06
C ARG A 12 -2.71 -20.05 -21.83
N LEU A 13 -3.08 -18.91 -21.24
CA LEU A 13 -2.38 -18.39 -20.05
C LEU A 13 -2.50 -19.47 -18.98
N ASP A 14 -1.36 -20.03 -18.60
CA ASP A 14 -1.29 -21.03 -17.54
C ASP A 14 -1.63 -20.33 -16.20
N MET A 15 -2.77 -20.69 -15.63
CA MET A 15 -3.23 -20.20 -14.33
C MET A 15 -2.20 -20.46 -13.21
N ARG A 16 -1.36 -21.51 -13.32
CA ARG A 16 -0.26 -21.79 -12.37
C ARG A 16 0.90 -20.81 -12.50
N LYS A 17 1.06 -20.16 -13.66
CA LYS A 17 2.03 -19.09 -13.88
C LYS A 17 1.53 -17.76 -13.32
N MET A 18 0.22 -17.51 -13.38
CA MET A 18 -0.42 -16.33 -12.76
C MET A 18 -0.39 -16.37 -11.23
N GLY A 19 -0.52 -17.55 -10.61
CA GLY A 19 -0.38 -17.70 -9.15
C GLY A 19 1.00 -17.34 -8.59
N ARG A 20 2.04 -17.26 -9.45
CA ARG A 20 3.36 -16.73 -9.10
C ARG A 20 3.52 -15.23 -9.36
N LEU A 21 2.61 -14.60 -10.11
CA LEU A 21 2.70 -13.20 -10.50
C LEU A 21 2.03 -12.26 -9.48
N PHE A 22 1.06 -12.76 -8.72
CA PHE A 22 0.41 -12.05 -7.61
C PHE A 22 0.51 -12.86 -6.34
N LYS A 23 1.73 -13.00 -5.81
CA LYS A 23 1.91 -13.58 -4.47
C LYS A 23 1.57 -12.48 -3.45
N SER A 24 0.31 -12.42 -3.00
CA SER A 24 -0.03 -11.65 -1.81
C SER A 24 0.71 -12.26 -0.62
N MET A 25 1.50 -11.45 0.07
CA MET A 25 2.27 -11.87 1.23
C MET A 25 1.61 -11.25 2.46
N LYS A 26 0.91 -12.07 3.24
CA LYS A 26 0.42 -11.61 4.55
C LYS A 26 1.62 -11.40 5.46
N LYS A 27 1.83 -10.17 5.89
CA LYS A 27 2.79 -9.79 6.92
C LYS A 27 2.01 -9.31 8.15
N SER A 28 2.55 -9.59 9.32
CA SER A 28 2.03 -9.08 10.59
C SER A 28 2.88 -7.90 11.02
N PHE A 29 2.23 -6.91 11.61
CA PHE A 29 2.84 -5.69 12.15
C PHE A 29 2.33 -5.46 13.57
N THR A 30 3.09 -4.72 14.34
CA THR A 30 2.74 -4.30 15.70
C THR A 30 2.35 -2.84 15.67
N ALA A 31 1.19 -2.52 16.23
CA ALA A 31 0.73 -1.14 16.34
C ALA A 31 0.66 -0.72 17.80
N SER A 32 1.12 0.49 18.09
CA SER A 32 0.74 1.20 19.30
C SER A 32 -0.51 2.03 19.00
N VAL A 33 -1.46 2.06 19.94
CA VAL A 33 -2.73 2.78 19.79
C VAL A 33 -2.96 3.62 21.04
N TRP A 34 -3.27 4.90 20.84
CA TRP A 34 -3.61 5.82 21.93
C TRP A 34 -4.65 6.82 21.45
N GLN A 35 -5.32 7.47 22.41
CA GLN A 35 -6.25 8.56 22.13
C GLN A 35 -5.50 9.90 22.17
N GLU A 36 -5.68 10.70 21.13
CA GLU A 36 -5.21 12.09 21.05
C GLU A 36 -6.42 13.00 20.77
N GLU A 37 -6.72 13.86 21.73
CA GLU A 37 -7.94 14.68 21.75
C GLU A 37 -9.23 13.85 21.52
N LYS A 38 -9.86 13.99 20.35
CA LYS A 38 -11.11 13.30 19.97
C LYS A 38 -10.89 12.14 19.01
N MET A 39 -9.64 11.82 18.69
CA MET A 39 -9.27 10.79 17.71
C MET A 39 -8.43 9.71 18.38
N TYR A 40 -8.42 8.53 17.79
CA TYR A 40 -7.43 7.48 18.06
C TYR A 40 -6.35 7.53 17.00
N VAL A 41 -5.10 7.41 17.45
CA VAL A 41 -3.92 7.29 16.60
C VAL A 41 -3.40 5.87 16.69
N ALA A 42 -3.14 5.25 15.54
CA ALA A 42 -2.50 3.95 15.43
C ALA A 42 -1.18 4.10 14.67
N GLN A 43 -0.06 3.77 15.32
CA GLN A 43 1.28 3.86 14.74
C GLN A 43 1.93 2.49 14.64
N CYS A 44 2.41 2.13 13.45
CA CYS A 44 3.23 0.94 13.25
C CYS A 44 4.60 1.11 13.91
N LEU A 45 5.08 0.08 14.59
CA LEU A 45 6.38 0.11 15.28
C LEU A 45 7.54 -0.30 14.37
N GLU A 46 7.26 -0.93 13.23
CA GLU A 46 8.26 -1.44 12.29
C GLU A 46 8.56 -0.50 11.13
N VAL A 47 7.63 0.39 10.77
CA VAL A 47 7.80 1.39 9.71
C VAL A 47 7.20 2.73 10.13
N ASP A 48 7.72 3.82 9.56
CA ASP A 48 7.25 5.19 9.82
C ASP A 48 5.91 5.47 9.10
N VAL A 49 4.88 4.75 9.53
CA VAL A 49 3.51 4.84 9.04
C VAL A 49 2.59 4.87 10.25
N ALA A 50 1.72 5.88 10.28
CA ALA A 50 0.65 6.01 11.25
C ALA A 50 -0.66 6.36 10.54
N SER A 51 -1.77 6.10 11.21
CA SER A 51 -3.10 6.51 10.78
C SER A 51 -3.96 6.89 11.98
N GLN A 52 -5.13 7.45 11.73
CA GLN A 52 -6.07 7.89 12.77
C GLN A 52 -7.52 7.56 12.42
N GLY A 53 -8.38 7.52 13.43
CA GLY A 53 -9.82 7.29 13.30
C GLY A 53 -10.60 7.79 14.52
N GLU A 54 -11.93 7.91 14.40
CA GLU A 54 -12.80 8.30 15.52
C GLU A 54 -12.92 7.18 16.57
N THR A 55 -12.57 5.95 16.19
CA THR A 55 -12.52 4.77 17.06
C THR A 55 -11.18 4.02 16.91
N GLU A 56 -10.81 3.21 17.91
CA GLU A 56 -9.62 2.34 17.83
C GLU A 56 -9.65 1.43 16.61
N GLN A 57 -10.82 0.84 16.32
CA GLN A 57 -11.01 -0.08 15.19
C GLN A 57 -10.81 0.63 13.85
N GLU A 58 -11.33 1.85 13.72
CA GLU A 58 -11.14 2.66 12.53
C GLU A 58 -9.67 3.06 12.35
N ALA A 59 -8.99 3.51 13.40
CA ALA A 59 -7.58 3.85 13.34
C ALA A 59 -6.71 2.66 12.88
N LEU A 60 -7.00 1.46 13.40
CA LEU A 60 -6.32 0.22 13.00
C LEU A 60 -6.64 -0.21 11.56
N SER A 61 -7.91 -0.07 11.13
CA SER A 61 -8.31 -0.35 9.74
C SER A 61 -7.60 0.59 8.77
N ASN A 62 -7.57 1.88 9.09
CA ASN A 62 -6.90 2.88 8.26
C ASN A 62 -5.37 2.65 8.25
N LEU A 63 -4.78 2.20 9.37
CA LEU A 63 -3.37 1.81 9.42
C LEU A 63 -3.09 0.60 8.52
N GLN A 64 -3.99 -0.38 8.46
CA GLN A 64 -3.85 -1.53 7.56
C GLN A 64 -3.78 -1.08 6.09
N GLU A 65 -4.72 -0.23 5.65
CA GLU A 65 -4.72 0.28 4.28
C GLU A 65 -3.46 1.09 3.97
N ALA A 66 -3.03 1.94 4.90
CA ALA A 66 -1.79 2.72 4.75
C ALA A 66 -0.55 1.81 4.62
N LEU A 67 -0.48 0.71 5.36
CA LEU A 67 0.60 -0.28 5.25
C LEU A 67 0.55 -1.02 3.91
N GLU A 68 -0.64 -1.40 3.46
CA GLU A 68 -0.83 -2.03 2.14
C GLU A 68 -0.29 -1.10 1.04
N LEU A 69 -0.69 0.18 1.05
CA LEU A 69 -0.21 1.19 0.11
C LEU A 69 1.31 1.45 0.23
N HIS A 70 1.87 1.45 1.45
CA HIS A 70 3.30 1.67 1.68
C HIS A 70 4.18 0.61 1.00
N PHE A 71 3.73 -0.64 0.96
CA PHE A 71 4.49 -1.75 0.35
C PHE A 71 4.12 -2.02 -1.12
N GLU A 72 3.15 -1.29 -1.67
CA GLU A 72 2.87 -1.32 -3.10
C GLU A 72 4.01 -0.63 -3.89
N ASN A 73 4.25 -1.11 -5.11
CA ASN A 73 5.23 -0.47 -5.98
C ASN A 73 4.69 0.89 -6.43
N PRO A 74 5.40 2.00 -6.18
CA PRO A 74 4.94 3.31 -6.59
C PRO A 74 4.89 3.39 -8.12
N VAL A 75 3.74 3.80 -8.66
CA VAL A 75 3.57 4.11 -10.07
C VAL A 75 3.46 5.63 -10.19
N ALA A 76 4.60 6.28 -10.45
CA ALA A 76 4.62 7.72 -10.65
C ALA A 76 3.93 8.07 -11.98
N THR A 77 2.77 8.70 -11.90
CA THR A 77 2.06 9.23 -13.09
C THR A 77 2.64 10.57 -13.53
N LEU A 78 3.29 11.30 -12.62
CA LEU A 78 3.88 12.62 -12.85
C LEU A 78 5.27 12.70 -12.22
N LEU A 79 6.18 13.44 -12.84
CA LEU A 79 7.52 13.69 -12.29
C LEU A 79 7.44 14.82 -11.24
N PRO A 80 8.01 14.64 -10.03
CA PRO A 80 7.97 15.68 -9.01
C PRO A 80 8.90 16.85 -9.34
N GLU A 81 8.47 18.06 -8.99
CA GLU A 81 9.32 19.26 -8.98
C GLU A 81 10.12 19.34 -7.67
N ILE A 82 11.44 19.45 -7.76
CA ILE A 82 12.31 19.58 -6.59
C ILE A 82 12.39 21.06 -6.18
N LYS A 83 11.93 21.39 -4.96
CA LYS A 83 11.95 22.75 -4.39
C LYS A 83 12.80 22.79 -3.12
N LYS A 84 13.63 23.83 -2.97
CA LYS A 84 14.38 24.09 -1.73
C LYS A 84 13.55 24.94 -0.78
N ILE A 85 13.54 24.60 0.50
CA ILE A 85 12.91 25.38 1.57
C ILE A 85 13.92 25.62 2.70
N GLN A 86 13.69 26.67 3.48
CA GLN A 86 14.41 26.96 4.72
C GLN A 86 13.43 26.87 5.89
N ALA A 87 13.89 26.39 7.04
CA ALA A 87 13.08 26.29 8.25
C ALA A 87 13.91 26.69 9.48
N GLU A 88 13.28 27.41 10.41
CA GLU A 88 13.87 27.71 11.72
C GLU A 88 13.58 26.53 12.66
N VAL A 89 14.62 26.02 13.32
CA VAL A 89 14.51 24.92 14.28
C VAL A 89 14.93 25.43 15.64
N SER A 90 13.97 25.49 16.57
CA SER A 90 14.23 25.77 17.99
C SER A 90 14.42 24.44 18.72
N VAL A 91 15.47 24.32 19.52
CA VAL A 91 15.69 23.15 20.38
C VAL A 91 15.03 23.44 21.73
N ALA A 92 14.19 22.52 22.20
CA ALA A 92 13.58 22.58 23.53
C ALA A 92 14.56 22.13 24.62
#